data_AF-A0A8S7K1B8-F1
#
_entry.id   AF-A0A8S7K1B8-F1
#
_cell.length_a   1.000
_cell.length_b   1.000
_cell.length_c   1.000
_cell.angle_alpha   90.00
_cell.angle_beta   90.00
_cell.angle_gamma   90.00
#
_symmetry.space_group_name_H-M   'P 1'
#
loop_
_entity.id
_entity.type
_entity.pdbx_description
1 polymer ?
#
loop_
_entity_poly.entity_id
_entity_poly.type
_entity_poly.pdbx_seq_one_letter_code
_entity_poly.pdbx_strand_id
1 'polypeptide(L)' 'MTETESAILAHAWRCAPAESCGFVVRAPEGERYFPCVNISGEPEAYFRMSPEDWLQAEMQG' A
#
# COMPACT_ATOMS: atom_id res chain seq x y z
N MET A 1 12.72 6.05 -12.02
CA MET A 1 11.43 5.73 -11.41
C MET A 1 11.00 4.37 -11.90
N THR A 2 10.87 3.40 -11.00
CA THR A 2 10.31 2.07 -11.30
C THR A 2 8.78 2.14 -11.41
N GLU A 3 8.17 1.06 -11.91
CA GLU A 3 6.71 0.93 -11.91
C GLU A 3 6.14 0.96 -10.48
N THR A 4 6.80 0.25 -9.55
CA THR A 4 6.48 0.25 -8.12
C THR A 4 6.48 1.66 -7.52
N GLU A 5 7.55 2.43 -7.74
CA GLU A 5 7.65 3.81 -7.23
C GLU A 5 6.54 4.71 -7.80
N SER A 6 6.23 4.55 -9.08
CA SER A 6 5.16 5.31 -9.73
C SER A 6 3.78 4.95 -9.17
N ALA A 7 3.53 3.67 -8.89
CA ALA A 7 2.29 3.21 -8.28
C ALA A 7 2.14 3.69 -6.82
N ILE A 8 3.24 3.70 -6.06
CA ILE A 8 3.28 4.25 -4.69
C ILE A 8 2.92 5.74 -4.70
N LEU A 9 3.59 6.53 -5.54
CA LEU A 9 3.33 7.97 -5.64
C LEU A 9 1.88 8.24 -6.06
N ALA A 10 1.38 7.51 -7.07
CA ALA A 10 -0.01 7.65 -7.51
C ALA A 10 -1.00 7.30 -6.39
N HIS A 11 -0.70 6.32 -5.53
CA HIS A 11 -1.52 6.00 -4.38
C HIS A 11 -1.47 7.10 -3.31
N ALA A 12 -0.28 7.57 -2.95
CA ALA A 12 -0.09 8.67 -2.01
C ALA A 12 -0.88 9.92 -2.42
N TRP A 13 -0.82 10.28 -3.71
CA TRP A 13 -1.58 11.41 -4.26
C TRP A 13 -3.09 11.25 -4.13
N ARG A 14 -3.62 10.02 -4.22
CA ARG A 14 -5.06 9.75 -4.04
C ARG A 14 -5.49 9.76 -2.57
N CYS A 15 -4.59 9.43 -1.65
CA CYS A 15 -4.90 9.37 -0.22
C CYS A 15 -4.89 10.73 0.45
N ALA A 16 -4.07 11.68 -0.04
CA ALA A 16 -3.92 12.99 0.57
C ALA A 16 -5.28 13.67 0.86
N PRO A 17 -5.51 14.19 2.09
CA PRO A 17 -4.54 14.39 3.17
C PRO A 17 -4.25 13.17 4.05
N ALA A 18 -5.00 12.08 3.92
CA ALA A 18 -4.77 10.87 4.70
C ALA A 18 -3.44 10.19 4.32
N GLU A 19 -2.82 9.52 5.29
CA GLU A 19 -1.66 8.68 5.05
C GLU A 19 -2.03 7.51 4.13
N SER A 20 -1.27 7.33 3.05
CA SER A 20 -1.32 6.12 2.24
C SER A 20 -0.50 5.00 2.89
N CYS A 21 -1.05 3.79 2.94
CA CYS A 21 -0.31 2.58 3.33
C CYS A 21 -0.42 1.49 2.26
N GLY A 22 0.53 0.56 2.23
CA GLY A 22 0.54 -0.52 1.25
C GLY A 22 1.74 -1.45 1.41
N PHE A 23 1.76 -2.54 0.65
CA PHE A 23 2.83 -3.51 0.66
C PHE A 23 3.62 -3.47 -0.64
N VAL A 24 4.92 -3.68 -0.55
CA VAL A 24 5.77 -4.00 -1.69
C VAL A 24 6.15 -5.47 -1.57
N VAL A 25 5.63 -6.29 -2.48
CA VAL A 25 5.85 -7.74 -2.48
C VAL A 25 6.87 -8.07 -3.57
N ARG A 26 7.86 -8.89 -3.22
CA ARG A 26 8.90 -9.34 -4.15
C ARG A 26 8.68 -10.82 -4.45
N ALA A 27 8.33 -11.11 -5.68
CA ALA A 27 8.17 -12.47 -6.21
C ALA A 27 9.20 -12.74 -7.33
N PRO A 28 9.35 -13.99 -7.81
CA PRO A 28 10.22 -14.31 -8.94
C PRO A 28 9.93 -13.49 -10.20
N GLU A 29 8.69 -13.07 -10.39
CA GLU A 29 8.22 -12.25 -11.52
C GLU A 29 8.60 -10.78 -11.38
N GLY A 30 9.05 -10.36 -10.20
CA GLY A 30 9.48 -8.99 -9.91
C GLY A 30 8.89 -8.42 -8.63
N GLU A 31 9.11 -7.12 -8.44
CA GLU A 31 8.53 -6.36 -7.34
C GLU A 31 7.21 -5.71 -7.75
N ARG A 32 6.19 -5.79 -6.89
CA ARG A 32 4.89 -5.19 -7.13
C ARG A 32 4.36 -4.48 -5.90
N TYR A 33 3.74 -3.32 -6.12
CA TYR A 33 3.06 -2.55 -5.08
C TYR A 33 1.58 -2.93 -4.97
N PHE A 34 1.12 -3.11 -3.74
CA PHE A 34 -0.27 -3.38 -3.37
C PHE A 34 -0.77 -2.26 -2.44
N PRO A 35 -1.63 -1.35 -2.94
CA PRO A 35 -2.20 -0.30 -2.09
C PRO A 35 -3.20 -0.88 -1.09
N CYS A 36 -3.19 -0.36 0.13
CA CYS A 36 -4.10 -0.75 1.22
C CYS A 36 -4.96 0.43 1.65
N VAL A 37 -6.13 0.13 2.22
CA VAL A 37 -6.97 1.16 2.83
C VAL A 37 -6.46 1.43 4.25
N ASN A 38 -6.22 2.71 4.57
CA ASN A 38 -5.94 3.11 5.94
C ASN A 38 -7.22 3.04 6.78
N ILE A 39 -7.27 2.11 7.74
CA ILE A 39 -8.41 1.89 8.64
C ILE A 39 -8.28 2.60 9.99
N SER A 40 -7.35 3.56 10.11
CA SER A 40 -7.21 4.41 11.29
C SER A 40 -8.46 5.29 11.47
N GLY A 41 -8.88 5.52 12.72
CA GLY A 41 -9.88 6.53 13.04
C GLY A 41 -9.36 7.97 12.91
N GLU A 42 -8.03 8.12 12.79
CA GLU A 42 -7.33 9.40 12.61
C GLU A 42 -6.38 9.28 11.39
N PRO A 43 -6.93 9.18 10.17
CA PRO A 43 -6.18 8.75 8.98
C PRO A 43 -5.19 9.79 8.44
N GLU A 44 -5.30 11.06 8.85
CA GLU A 44 -4.34 12.13 8.51
C GLU A 44 -3.09 12.12 9.42
N ALA A 45 -3.14 11.44 10.57
CA ALA A 45 -2.07 11.43 11.56
C ALA A 45 -1.44 10.05 11.77
N TYR A 46 -2.19 8.98 11.50
CA TYR A 46 -1.76 7.61 11.67
C TYR A 46 -2.35 6.71 10.60
N PHE A 47 -1.63 5.64 10.29
CA PHE A 47 -2.17 4.53 9.53
C PHE A 47 -2.37 3.28 10.37
N ARG A 48 -3.41 2.53 10.02
CA ARG A 48 -3.57 1.13 10.41
C ARG A 48 -3.92 0.34 9.18
N MET A 49 -3.31 -0.83 9.03
CA MET A 49 -3.55 -1.72 7.91
C MET A 49 -4.64 -2.72 8.29
N SER A 50 -5.52 -3.03 7.33
CA SER A 50 -6.46 -4.15 7.48
C SER A 50 -5.67 -5.48 7.49
N PRO A 51 -6.00 -6.42 8.38
CA PRO A 51 -5.44 -7.77 8.34
C PRO A 51 -5.72 -8.50 7.03
N GLU A 52 -6.88 -8.24 6.41
CA GLU A 52 -7.28 -8.80 5.12
C GLU A 52 -6.34 -8.32 4.00
N ASP A 53 -5.98 -7.03 3.99
CA ASP A 53 -5.01 -6.50 3.03
C ASP A 53 -3.64 -7.17 3.16
N TRP A 54 -3.20 -7.49 4.40
CA TRP A 54 -1.97 -8.24 4.64
C TRP A 54 -2.04 -9.67 4.08
N LEU A 55 -3.12 -10.40 4.38
CA LEU A 55 -3.34 -11.75 3.85
C LEU A 55 -3.35 -11.75 2.32
N GLN A 56 -4.01 -10.76 1.69
CA GLN A 56 -4.02 -10.66 0.24
C GLN A 56 -2.63 -10.41 -0.35
N ALA A 57 -1.81 -9.56 0.27
CA ALA A 57 -0.46 -9.29 -0.18
C ALA A 57 0.48 -10.50 0.01
N GLU A 58 0.38 -11.20 1.14
CA GLU A 58 1.16 -12.42 1.42
C GLU A 58 0.92 -13.51 0.36
N MET A 59 -0.32 -13.65 -0.13
CA MET A 59 -0.66 -14.61 -1.18
C MET A 59 -0.04 -14.31 -2.56
N GLN A 60 0.63 -13.17 -2.74
CA GLN A 60 1.17 -12.73 -4.03
C GLN A 60 2.69 -12.96 -4.17
N GLY A 61 3.37 -13.49 -3.14
CA GLY A 61 4.81 -13.78 -3.22
C GLY A 61 5.45 -14.20 -1.90
#